data_AF-A0A1M7V0A4-F1
#
_entry.id   AF-A0A1M7V0A4-F1
#
_cell.length_a   1.000
_cell.length_b   1.000
_cell.length_c   1.000
_cell.angle_alpha   90.00
_cell.angle_beta   90.00
_cell.angle_gamma   90.00
#
_symmetry.space_group_name_H-M   'P 1'
#
loop_
_entity.id
_entity.type
_entity.pdbx_description
1 polymer ?
#
loop_
_entity_poly.entity_id
_entity_poly.type
_entity_poly.pdbx_seq_one_letter_code
_entity_poly.pdbx_strand_id
1 'polypeptide(L)'
;MILKVDDTIAKSFFVKKVLIVEGDTEQVVLTETFNKMPTNLKTNILSDWHIIRARGKATIIALVKYLKSMSINIYVIHDGDFGIAGAEKFNEPIRQTLNSDEQLIVLQNCIEDVLGYTVPTADKPFKAYKHISETWTDWNSVPEAWRRCVEKIFTGGNIIVQE
;
A
#
# COMPACT_ATOMS: atom_id res chain seq x y z
N MET A 1 -9.37 -13.91 -21.98
CA MET A 1 -8.30 -13.53 -21.04
C MET A 1 -8.65 -14.12 -19.69
N ILE A 2 -8.04 -15.26 -19.32
CA ILE A 2 -8.18 -15.81 -17.98
C ILE A 2 -7.20 -15.02 -17.11
N LEU A 3 -7.71 -14.10 -16.29
CA LEU A 3 -6.93 -13.52 -15.21
C LEU A 3 -6.44 -14.68 -14.34
N LYS A 4 -5.13 -14.92 -14.31
CA LYS A 4 -4.53 -15.88 -13.38
C LYS A 4 -4.85 -15.37 -11.98
N VAL A 5 -5.79 -16.03 -11.30
CA VAL A 5 -6.19 -15.65 -9.95
C VAL A 5 -5.02 -15.96 -9.03
N ASP A 6 -4.45 -14.92 -8.44
CA ASP A 6 -3.39 -15.02 -7.44
C ASP A 6 -4.01 -15.70 -6.20
N ASP A 7 -3.47 -16.85 -5.79
CA ASP A 7 -3.99 -17.66 -4.68
C ASP A 7 -3.92 -16.90 -3.35
N THR A 8 -3.05 -15.89 -3.27
CA THR A 8 -2.98 -14.97 -2.13
C THR A 8 -4.31 -14.28 -1.85
N ILE A 9 -5.17 -14.06 -2.85
CA ILE A 9 -6.50 -13.46 -2.65
C ILE A 9 -7.34 -14.26 -1.65
N ALA A 10 -7.17 -15.58 -1.55
CA ALA A 10 -7.91 -16.41 -0.60
C ALA A 10 -7.66 -16.01 0.86
N LYS A 11 -6.49 -15.44 1.19
CA LYS A 11 -6.17 -14.99 2.56
C LYS A 11 -7.06 -13.82 3.01
N SER A 12 -7.61 -13.06 2.07
CA SER A 12 -8.53 -11.95 2.31
C SER A 12 -9.78 -12.36 3.10
N PHE A 13 -10.18 -13.62 3.00
CA PHE A 13 -11.35 -14.17 3.70
C PHE A 13 -11.10 -14.51 5.17
N PHE A 14 -9.84 -14.50 5.60
CA PHE A 14 -9.43 -14.94 6.94
C PHE A 14 -8.77 -13.84 7.77
N VAL A 15 -8.83 -12.60 7.31
CA VAL A 15 -8.30 -11.42 8.01
C VAL A 15 -9.41 -10.40 8.24
N LYS A 16 -9.18 -9.47 9.19
CA LYS A 16 -10.16 -8.42 9.50
C LYS A 16 -10.17 -7.32 8.45
N LYS A 17 -9.01 -7.03 7.84
CA LYS A 17 -8.81 -5.91 6.92
C LYS A 17 -7.90 -6.32 5.76
N VAL A 18 -8.16 -5.76 4.58
CA VAL A 18 -7.36 -5.97 3.38
C VAL A 18 -6.82 -4.64 2.90
N LEU A 19 -5.52 -4.56 2.68
CA LEU A 19 -4.88 -3.45 2.00
C LEU A 19 -4.55 -3.86 0.56
N ILE A 20 -5.13 -3.18 -0.42
CA ILE A 20 -4.82 -3.38 -1.84
C ILE A 20 -3.78 -2.33 -2.24
N VAL A 21 -2.67 -2.80 -2.81
CA VAL A 21 -1.62 -1.94 -3.38
C VAL A 21 -1.51 -2.14 -4.88
N GLU A 22 -0.96 -1.16 -5.59
CA GLU A 22 -0.86 -1.22 -7.04
C GLU A 22 0.06 -2.35 -7.54
N GLY A 23 1.28 -2.48 -7.00
CA GLY A 23 2.29 -3.38 -7.52
C GLY A 23 3.26 -3.96 -6.49
N ASP A 24 4.34 -4.54 -7.00
CA ASP A 24 5.36 -5.21 -6.20
C ASP A 24 6.22 -4.23 -5.38
N THR A 25 6.43 -3.02 -5.88
CA THR A 25 7.23 -1.99 -5.20
C THR A 25 6.60 -1.62 -3.86
N GLU A 26 5.30 -1.32 -3.83
CA GLU A 26 4.57 -0.95 -2.61
C GLU A 26 4.56 -2.11 -1.61
N GLN A 27 4.41 -3.35 -2.08
CA GLN A 27 4.47 -4.52 -1.19
C GLN A 27 5.83 -4.64 -0.51
N VAL A 28 6.93 -4.46 -1.26
CA VAL A 28 8.29 -4.49 -0.70
C VAL A 28 8.47 -3.37 0.33
N VAL A 29 8.07 -2.15 -0.01
CA VAL A 29 8.19 -0.99 0.89
C VAL A 29 7.40 -1.23 2.18
N LEU A 30 6.16 -1.72 2.11
CA LEU A 30 5.36 -2.05 3.30
C LEU A 30 5.99 -3.15 4.15
N THR A 31 6.54 -4.18 3.51
CA THR A 31 7.22 -5.28 4.22
C THR A 31 8.41 -4.76 5.02
N GLU A 32 9.25 -3.94 4.39
CA GLU A 32 10.39 -3.32 5.08
C GLU A 32 9.95 -2.32 6.14
N THR A 33 8.87 -1.57 5.90
CA THR A 33 8.27 -0.66 6.89
C THR A 33 7.90 -1.41 8.16
N PHE A 34 7.22 -2.56 8.04
CA PHE A 34 6.84 -3.38 9.19
C PHE A 34 8.05 -3.93 9.95
N ASN A 35 9.18 -4.13 9.28
CA ASN A 35 10.42 -4.56 9.94
C ASN A 35 11.06 -3.45 10.78
N LYS A 36 10.71 -2.17 10.56
CA LYS A 36 11.18 -1.02 11.33
C LYS A 36 10.22 -0.59 12.45
N MET A 37 9.00 -1.10 12.45
CA MET A 37 7.97 -0.80 13.46
C MET A 37 8.23 -1.47 14.83
N PRO A 38 7.65 -0.92 15.91
CA PRO A 38 7.60 -1.61 17.21
C PRO A 38 6.95 -3.00 17.11
N THR A 39 7.53 -4.00 17.79
CA THR A 39 7.13 -5.42 17.69
C THR A 39 5.66 -5.67 17.99
N ASN A 40 5.10 -5.01 19.01
CA ASN A 40 3.71 -5.16 19.40
C ASN A 40 2.76 -4.69 18.27
N LEU A 41 3.05 -3.53 17.68
CA LEU A 41 2.27 -2.99 16.57
C LEU A 41 2.41 -3.87 15.32
N LYS A 42 3.63 -4.28 14.97
CA LYS A 42 3.89 -5.20 13.87
C LYS A 42 3.04 -6.47 14.01
N THR A 43 3.02 -7.08 15.19
CA THR A 43 2.28 -8.32 15.45
C THR A 43 0.77 -8.13 15.25
N ASN A 44 0.22 -7.04 15.78
CA ASN A 44 -1.20 -6.70 15.60
C ASN A 44 -1.56 -6.45 14.12
N ILE A 45 -0.68 -5.78 13.38
CA ILE A 45 -0.89 -5.55 11.94
C ILE A 45 -0.88 -6.89 11.19
N LEU A 46 0.13 -7.73 11.42
CA LEU A 46 0.28 -9.00 10.71
C LEU A 46 -0.82 -10.03 11.04
N SER A 47 -1.49 -9.93 12.20
CA SER A 47 -2.63 -10.78 12.54
C SER A 47 -3.94 -10.31 11.90
N ASP A 48 -4.12 -9.00 11.75
CA ASP A 48 -5.41 -8.41 11.36
C ASP A 48 -5.50 -8.05 9.89
N TRP A 49 -4.36 -7.92 9.20
CA TRP A 49 -4.29 -7.40 7.84
C TRP A 49 -3.72 -8.39 6.83
N HIS A 50 -4.24 -8.33 5.60
CA HIS A 50 -3.62 -8.93 4.42
C HIS A 50 -3.34 -7.88 3.35
N ILE A 51 -2.18 -7.96 2.69
CA ILE A 51 -1.81 -7.07 1.59
C ILE A 51 -1.94 -7.82 0.26
N ILE A 52 -2.69 -7.24 -0.68
CA ILE A 52 -2.88 -7.76 -2.05
C ILE A 52 -2.23 -6.82 -3.05
N ARG A 53 -1.49 -7.37 -4.00
CA ARG A 53 -1.01 -6.63 -5.18
C ARG A 53 -2.01 -6.74 -6.32
N ALA A 54 -2.54 -5.60 -6.76
CA ALA A 54 -3.49 -5.55 -7.84
C ALA A 54 -2.86 -5.77 -9.22
N ARG A 55 -1.55 -5.48 -9.38
CA ARG A 55 -0.85 -5.49 -10.67
C ARG A 55 -1.47 -4.49 -11.66
N GLY A 56 -1.69 -3.27 -11.16
CA GLY A 56 -2.21 -2.14 -11.91
C GLY A 56 -3.58 -1.64 -11.45
N LYS A 57 -3.83 -0.34 -11.68
CA LYS A 57 -4.99 0.40 -11.18
C LYS A 57 -6.35 -0.14 -11.63
N ALA A 58 -6.46 -0.65 -12.86
CA ALA A 58 -7.72 -1.23 -13.34
C ALA A 58 -8.16 -2.44 -12.50
N THR A 59 -7.21 -3.26 -12.04
CA THR A 59 -7.48 -4.43 -11.21
C THR A 59 -7.88 -4.04 -9.79
N ILE A 60 -7.37 -2.91 -9.26
CA ILE A 60 -7.81 -2.37 -7.95
C ILE A 60 -9.32 -2.20 -7.95
N ILE A 61 -9.89 -1.57 -8.98
CA ILE A 61 -11.34 -1.33 -9.10
C ILE A 61 -12.11 -2.65 -9.03
N ALA A 62 -11.66 -3.68 -9.76
CA ALA A 62 -12.31 -4.99 -9.78
C ALA A 62 -12.23 -5.70 -8.41
N LEU A 63 -11.05 -5.67 -7.77
CA LEU A 63 -10.83 -6.27 -6.45
C LEU A 63 -11.65 -5.58 -5.36
N VAL A 64 -11.72 -4.23 -5.37
CA VAL A 64 -12.54 -3.48 -4.41
C VAL A 64 -14.01 -3.86 -4.56
N LYS A 65 -14.56 -3.88 -5.78
CA LYS A 65 -15.96 -4.29 -5.99
C LYS A 65 -16.22 -5.71 -5.49
N TYR A 66 -15.35 -6.64 -5.84
CA TYR A 66 -15.50 -8.05 -5.47
C TYR A 66 -15.43 -8.27 -3.96
N LEU A 67 -14.36 -7.83 -3.31
CA LEU A 67 -14.17 -8.07 -1.87
C LEU A 67 -15.18 -7.27 -1.02
N LYS A 68 -15.58 -6.07 -1.47
CA LYS A 68 -16.59 -5.26 -0.76
C LYS A 68 -17.97 -5.90 -0.82
N SER A 69 -18.32 -6.57 -1.92
CA SER A 69 -19.56 -7.36 -2.02
C SER A 69 -19.62 -8.51 -1.02
N MET A 70 -18.46 -8.94 -0.53
CA MET A 70 -18.29 -9.98 0.49
C MET A 70 -18.16 -9.39 1.90
N SER A 71 -18.46 -8.09 2.08
CA SER A 71 -18.37 -7.36 3.35
C SER A 71 -16.97 -7.33 3.98
N ILE A 72 -15.92 -7.49 3.16
CA ILE A 72 -14.53 -7.38 3.61
C ILE A 72 -14.18 -5.89 3.76
N ASN A 73 -13.49 -5.55 4.84
CA ASN A 73 -13.02 -4.18 5.09
C ASN A 73 -11.76 -3.90 4.28
N ILE A 74 -11.84 -2.95 3.34
CA ILE A 74 -10.80 -2.72 2.32
C ILE A 74 -10.19 -1.33 2.46
N TYR A 75 -8.88 -1.28 2.27
CA TYR A 75 -8.06 -0.08 2.18
C TYR A 75 -7.28 -0.13 0.87
N VAL A 76 -6.92 1.04 0.33
CA VAL A 76 -6.17 1.14 -0.92
C VAL A 76 -5.02 2.13 -0.77
N ILE A 77 -3.83 1.75 -1.23
CA ILE A 77 -2.70 2.66 -1.51
C ILE A 77 -2.36 2.51 -3.00
N HIS A 78 -2.30 3.62 -3.72
CA HIS A 78 -1.83 3.61 -5.11
C HIS A 78 -1.13 4.91 -5.50
N ASP A 79 -0.39 4.88 -6.60
CA ASP A 79 0.30 6.04 -7.16
C ASP A 79 -0.71 7.05 -7.72
N GLY A 80 -0.43 8.34 -7.57
CA GLY A 80 -1.28 9.40 -8.12
C GLY A 80 -1.10 9.55 -9.62
N ASP A 81 0.13 9.42 -10.12
CA ASP A 81 0.49 9.65 -11.52
C ASP A 81 -0.09 10.96 -12.09
N PHE A 82 -0.17 12.03 -11.29
CA PHE A 82 -0.77 13.29 -11.74
C PHE A 82 -0.02 13.86 -12.95
N GLY A 83 -0.75 14.29 -13.97
CA GLY A 83 -0.20 14.74 -15.24
C GLY A 83 0.04 13.63 -16.27
N ILE A 84 -0.14 12.36 -15.90
CA ILE A 84 -0.04 11.22 -16.82
C ILE A 84 -1.46 10.78 -17.22
N ALA A 85 -1.99 11.34 -18.32
CA ALA A 85 -3.39 11.16 -18.73
C ALA A 85 -3.89 9.69 -18.77
N GLY A 86 -3.01 8.75 -19.10
CA GLY A 86 -3.34 7.32 -19.13
C GLY A 86 -3.50 6.67 -17.75
N ALA A 87 -2.81 7.18 -16.73
CA ALA A 87 -2.73 6.59 -15.38
C ALA A 87 -3.54 7.39 -14.34
N GLU A 88 -3.56 8.72 -14.45
CA GLU A 88 -4.33 9.62 -13.57
C GLU A 88 -5.83 9.37 -13.66
N LYS A 89 -6.34 9.00 -14.84
CA LYS A 89 -7.77 8.74 -15.07
C LYS A 89 -8.37 7.63 -14.20
N PHE A 90 -7.54 6.81 -13.55
CA PHE A 90 -7.99 5.75 -12.65
C PHE A 90 -8.22 6.21 -11.21
N ASN A 91 -7.69 7.36 -10.80
CA ASN A 91 -7.76 7.84 -9.42
C ASN A 91 -9.22 8.03 -8.97
N GLU A 92 -10.01 8.72 -9.78
CA GLU A 92 -11.42 8.99 -9.47
C GLU A 92 -12.28 7.70 -9.48
N PRO A 93 -12.18 6.81 -10.48
CA PRO A 93 -12.84 5.50 -10.42
C PRO A 93 -12.49 4.65 -9.19
N ILE A 94 -11.23 4.64 -8.75
CA ILE A 94 -10.81 3.93 -7.53
C ILE A 94 -11.49 4.56 -6.31
N ARG A 95 -11.41 5.89 -6.17
CA ARG A 95 -12.02 6.63 -5.06
C ARG A 95 -13.52 6.39 -4.96
N GLN A 96 -14.25 6.51 -6.07
CA GLN A 96 -15.68 6.27 -6.13
C GLN A 96 -16.05 4.82 -5.78
N THR A 97 -15.25 3.86 -6.24
CA THR A 97 -15.51 2.43 -5.99
C THR A 97 -15.27 2.09 -4.51
N LEU A 98 -14.22 2.63 -3.91
CA LEU A 98 -13.94 2.45 -2.49
C LEU A 98 -14.99 3.14 -1.62
N ASN A 99 -15.43 4.34 -2.02
CA ASN A 99 -16.43 5.15 -1.32
C ASN A 99 -16.03 5.44 0.14
N SER A 100 -14.73 5.72 0.37
CA SER A 100 -14.19 6.11 1.67
C SER A 100 -12.80 6.75 1.50
N ASP A 101 -12.70 8.05 1.79
CA ASP A 101 -11.44 8.79 1.72
C ASP A 101 -10.49 8.47 2.90
N GLU A 102 -11.05 7.98 4.00
CA GLU A 102 -10.29 7.52 5.17
C GLU A 102 -9.50 6.25 4.87
N GLN A 103 -10.05 5.40 3.99
CA GLN A 103 -9.46 4.13 3.59
C GLN A 103 -8.56 4.22 2.34
N LEU A 104 -8.41 5.44 1.79
CA LEU A 104 -7.65 5.70 0.57
C LEU A 104 -6.38 6.50 0.87
N ILE A 105 -5.27 6.06 0.30
CA ILE A 105 -4.06 6.86 0.10
C ILE A 105 -3.77 6.93 -1.39
N VAL A 106 -3.75 8.15 -1.89
CA VAL A 106 -3.22 8.47 -3.22
C VAL A 106 -1.87 9.13 -3.00
N LEU A 107 -0.79 8.46 -3.40
CA LEU A 107 0.55 9.04 -3.31
C LEU A 107 0.65 10.19 -4.31
N GLN A 108 1.41 11.25 -3.99
CA GLN A 108 1.41 12.45 -4.82
C GLN A 108 1.76 12.13 -6.28
N ASN A 109 2.85 11.44 -6.54
CA ASN A 109 3.18 11.01 -7.90
C ASN A 109 3.37 9.50 -7.89
N CYS A 110 4.47 9.06 -7.27
CA CYS A 110 4.77 7.66 -7.06
C CYS A 110 5.35 7.41 -5.67
N ILE A 111 5.46 6.14 -5.27
CA ILE A 111 6.06 5.77 -3.99
C ILE A 111 7.52 6.22 -3.86
N GLU A 112 8.29 6.22 -4.95
CA GLU A 112 9.70 6.62 -4.90
C GLU A 112 9.88 8.10 -4.50
N ASP A 113 8.98 8.99 -4.96
CA ASP A 113 8.96 10.40 -4.57
C ASP A 113 8.66 10.58 -3.08
N VAL A 114 7.76 9.76 -2.53
CA VAL A 114 7.39 9.77 -1.10
C VAL A 114 8.54 9.27 -0.23
N LEU A 115 9.34 8.32 -0.74
CA LEU A 115 10.51 7.78 -0.07
C LEU A 115 11.74 8.68 -0.22
N GLY A 116 11.74 9.60 -1.19
CA GLY A 116 12.78 10.60 -1.38
C GLY A 116 13.96 10.14 -2.23
N TYR A 117 13.76 9.25 -3.19
CA TYR A 117 14.80 8.83 -4.13
C TYR A 117 14.34 8.87 -5.59
N THR A 118 15.31 8.90 -6.51
CA THR A 118 15.05 9.01 -7.94
C THR A 118 14.26 7.82 -8.47
N VAL A 119 13.15 8.10 -9.16
CA VAL A 119 12.31 7.09 -9.80
C VAL A 119 13.12 6.25 -10.78
N PRO A 120 13.23 4.93 -10.57
CA PRO A 120 13.99 4.07 -11.47
C PRO A 120 13.15 3.61 -12.67
N THR A 121 13.83 3.40 -13.79
CA THR A 121 13.21 2.95 -15.06
C THR A 121 12.98 1.43 -15.14
N ALA A 122 13.65 0.65 -14.29
CA ALA A 122 13.59 -0.80 -14.23
C ALA A 122 13.92 -1.29 -12.81
N ASP A 123 13.50 -2.52 -12.49
CA ASP A 123 13.77 -3.20 -11.22
C ASP A 123 13.35 -2.39 -9.98
N LYS A 124 12.23 -1.67 -10.10
CA LYS A 124 11.71 -0.81 -9.03
C LYS A 124 11.64 -1.50 -7.66
N PRO A 125 11.14 -2.75 -7.52
CA PRO A 125 11.06 -3.40 -6.22
C PRO A 125 12.44 -3.64 -5.59
N PHE A 126 13.43 -4.07 -6.38
CA PHE A 126 14.78 -4.30 -5.88
C PHE A 126 15.47 -2.99 -5.49
N LYS A 127 15.31 -1.93 -6.30
CA LYS A 127 15.90 -0.63 -5.99
C LYS A 127 15.27 0.02 -4.77
N ALA A 128 13.96 -0.14 -4.57
CA ALA A 128 13.28 0.28 -3.35
C ALA A 128 13.85 -0.44 -2.12
N TYR A 129 13.94 -1.77 -2.19
CA TYR A 129 14.56 -2.57 -1.12
C TYR A 129 15.98 -2.11 -0.79
N LYS A 130 16.82 -1.94 -1.82
CA LYS A 130 18.21 -1.50 -1.64
C LYS A 130 18.27 -0.14 -0.95
N HIS A 131 17.55 0.85 -1.47
CA HIS A 131 17.47 2.18 -0.87
C HIS A 131 17.04 2.13 0.61
N ILE A 132 15.98 1.38 0.92
CA ILE A 132 15.48 1.21 2.28
C ILE A 132 16.53 0.53 3.18
N SER A 133 17.17 -0.55 2.70
CA SER A 133 18.18 -1.27 3.48
C SER A 133 19.40 -0.41 3.83
N GLU A 134 19.72 0.57 2.98
CA GLU A 134 20.85 1.49 3.14
C GLU A 134 20.50 2.72 4.00
N THR A 135 19.22 3.11 4.07
CA THR A 135 18.79 4.36 4.70
C THR A 135 17.98 4.18 5.98
N TRP A 136 17.26 3.06 6.14
CA TRP A 136 16.36 2.85 7.27
C TRP A 136 16.99 1.95 8.33
N THR A 137 17.34 2.53 9.47
CA THR A 137 17.78 1.81 10.67
C THR A 137 16.59 1.33 11.50
N ASP A 138 15.66 2.24 11.77
CA ASP A 138 14.56 2.10 12.71
C ASP A 138 13.33 2.90 12.23
N TRP A 139 12.22 2.88 12.97
CA TRP A 139 11.00 3.62 12.60
C TRP A 139 11.25 5.13 12.45
N ASN A 140 12.14 5.71 13.25
CA ASN A 140 12.42 7.14 13.24
C ASN A 140 13.21 7.56 11.98
N SER A 141 13.95 6.64 11.38
CA SER A 141 14.63 6.84 10.08
C SER A 141 13.71 6.76 8.86
N VAL A 142 12.49 6.23 8.99
CA VAL A 142 11.51 6.17 7.90
C VAL A 142 11.06 7.60 7.53
N PRO A 143 11.03 7.97 6.23
CA PRO A 143 10.57 9.29 5.77
C PRO A 143 9.22 9.67 6.37
N GLU A 144 9.11 10.90 6.90
CA GLU A 144 7.90 11.34 7.58
C GLU A 144 6.66 11.24 6.68
N ALA A 145 6.78 11.64 5.42
CA ALA A 145 5.70 11.55 4.44
C ALA A 145 5.15 10.11 4.32
N TRP A 146 6.04 9.11 4.32
CA TRP A 146 5.65 7.71 4.31
C TRP A 146 5.05 7.25 5.65
N ARG A 147 5.66 7.63 6.79
CA ARG A 147 5.10 7.34 8.12
C ARG A 147 3.67 7.83 8.26
N ARG A 148 3.36 9.05 7.80
CA ARG A 148 2.00 9.60 7.85
C ARG A 148 0.99 8.76 7.06
N CYS A 149 1.38 8.25 5.90
CA CYS A 149 0.54 7.35 5.10
C CYS A 149 0.23 6.05 5.88
N VAL A 150 1.27 5.49 6.49
CA VAL A 150 1.20 4.26 7.28
C VAL A 150 0.37 4.44 8.55
N GLU A 151 0.59 5.52 9.30
CA GLU A 151 -0.19 5.89 10.49
C GLU A 151 -1.68 6.08 10.15
N LYS A 152 -1.98 6.78 9.05
CA LYS A 152 -3.38 6.94 8.60
C LYS A 152 -4.08 5.60 8.40
N ILE A 153 -3.41 4.61 7.79
CA ILE A 153 -4.00 3.30 7.49
C ILE A 153 -4.05 2.37 8.70
N PHE A 154 -2.94 2.24 9.44
CA PHE A 154 -2.79 1.18 10.43
C PHE A 154 -3.12 1.60 11.86
N THR A 155 -3.07 2.90 12.18
CA THR A 155 -3.30 3.43 13.53
C THR A 155 -4.41 4.48 13.60
N GLY A 156 -5.09 4.75 12.47
CA GLY A 156 -6.11 5.79 12.39
C GLY A 156 -5.54 7.20 12.52
N GLY A 157 -4.27 7.40 12.14
CA GLY A 157 -3.57 8.69 12.20
C GLY A 157 -2.83 8.94 13.52
N ASN A 158 -2.87 8.02 14.48
CA ASN A 158 -2.10 8.13 15.72
C ASN A 158 -0.61 7.92 15.45
N ILE A 159 0.22 8.80 16.00
CA ILE A 159 1.68 8.75 15.83
C ILE A 159 2.22 7.46 16.44
N ILE A 160 3.06 6.76 15.68
CA ILE A 160 3.77 5.58 16.16
C ILE A 160 5.07 6.06 16.83
N VAL A 161 5.20 5.79 18.13
CA VAL A 161 6.41 6.06 18.92
C VAL A 161 7.19 4.76 19.12
N GLN A 162 8.52 4.85 19.07
CA GLN A 162 9.38 3.75 19.55
C GLN A 162 9.50 3.85 21.06
N GLU A 163 9.31 2.72 21.74
CA GLU A 163 9.62 2.56 23.18
C GLU A 163 11.13 2.53 23.42
#